data_AF-A0A5J9VV29-F1
#
_entry.id   AF-A0A5J9VV29-F1
#
_cell.length_a   1.000
_cell.length_b   1.000
_cell.length_c   1.000
_cell.angle_alpha   90.00
_cell.angle_beta   90.00
_cell.angle_gamma   90.00
#
_symmetry.space_group_name_H-M   'P 1'
#
loop_
_entity.id
_entity.type
_entity.pdbx_description
1 polymer ?
#
loop_
_entity_poly.entity_id
_entity_poly.type
_entity_poly.pdbx_seq_one_letter_code
_entity_poly.pdbx_strand_id
1 'polypeptide(L)' 'MRKLEASDLIWGIATECGLDFDEIKAMVIDHINYAVTDVDGDHTFIAGDDLIQSDVILGLGLKRL' A
#
# COMPACT_ATOMS: atom_id res chain seq x y z
N MET A 1 26.77 1.06 17.71
CA MET A 1 26.26 1.41 16.37
C MET A 1 25.12 0.46 16.07
N ARG A 2 23.91 0.97 15.79
CA ARG A 2 22.77 0.10 15.41
C ARG A 2 23.09 -0.53 14.05
N LYS A 3 22.79 -1.80 13.86
CA LYS A 3 22.96 -2.48 12.58
C LYS A 3 21.93 -1.91 11.60
N LEU A 4 22.39 -1.57 10.39
CA LEU A 4 21.50 -1.21 9.28
C LEU A 4 20.75 -2.46 8.85
N GLU A 5 19.43 -2.42 8.93
CA GLU A 5 18.56 -3.47 8.41
C GLU A 5 18.05 -3.09 7.01
N ALA A 6 17.58 -4.06 6.24
CA ALA A 6 17.07 -3.82 4.88
C ALA A 6 15.92 -2.77 4.87
N SER A 7 15.10 -2.74 5.92
CA SER A 7 14.05 -1.75 6.12
C SER A 7 14.57 -0.32 6.21
N ASP A 8 15.74 -0.10 6.83
CA ASP A 8 16.32 1.23 6.98
C ASP A 8 16.75 1.79 5.61
N LEU A 9 17.28 0.92 4.74
CA LEU A 9 17.65 1.28 3.37
C LEU A 9 16.42 1.60 2.52
N ILE A 10 15.37 0.78 2.62
CA ILE A 10 14.10 1.02 1.92
C ILE A 10 13.51 2.37 2.34
N TRP A 11 13.56 2.69 3.64
CA TRP A 11 13.14 3.99 4.16
C TRP A 11 13.92 5.14 3.56
N GLY A 12 15.25 5.03 3.56
CA GLY A 12 16.13 6.08 3.03
C GLY A 12 15.81 6.41 1.57
N ILE A 13 15.65 5.38 0.72
CA ILE A 13 15.30 5.57 -0.70
C ILE A 13 13.94 6.24 -0.86
N ALA A 14 12.93 5.82 -0.08
CA ALA A 14 11.60 6.43 -0.13
C ALA A 14 11.64 7.92 0.25
N THR A 15 12.32 8.26 1.35
CA THR A 15 12.49 9.65 1.78
C THR A 15 13.22 10.49 0.72
N GLU A 16 14.26 9.96 0.08
CA GLU A 16 14.96 10.64 -1.02
C GLU A 16 14.05 10.87 -2.24
N CYS A 17 13.04 10.03 -2.43
CA CYS A 17 12.03 10.16 -3.47
C CYS A 17 10.81 11.02 -3.06
N GLY A 18 10.80 11.57 -1.84
CA GLY A 18 9.68 12.36 -1.30
C GLY A 18 8.47 11.52 -0.86
N LEU A 19 8.69 10.25 -0.54
CA LEU A 19 7.70 9.34 0.01
C LEU A 19 7.95 9.13 1.51
N ASP A 20 6.89 9.27 2.30
CA ASP A 20 6.90 9.00 3.74
C ASP A 20 6.14 7.70 4.01
N PHE A 21 6.82 6.75 4.64
CA PHE A 21 6.19 5.57 5.20
C PHE A 21 5.81 5.81 6.67
N ASP A 22 4.85 5.05 7.18
CA ASP A 22 4.36 5.14 8.57
C ASP A 22 5.27 4.38 9.57
N GLU A 23 4.89 4.14 10.81
CA GLU A 23 5.74 3.43 11.77
C GLU A 23 6.02 1.95 11.45
N ILE A 24 7.02 1.36 12.12
CA ILE A 24 7.38 -0.05 11.92
C ILE A 24 6.21 -0.95 12.31
N LYS A 25 5.86 -1.89 11.43
CA LYS A 25 4.70 -2.80 11.53
C LYS A 25 3.33 -2.13 11.34
N ALA A 26 3.29 -0.88 10.89
CA ALA A 26 2.05 -0.27 10.44
C ALA A 26 1.48 -1.06 9.25
N MET A 27 0.15 -1.18 9.22
CA MET A 27 -0.61 -1.80 8.14
C MET A 27 -1.81 -0.91 7.83
N VAL A 28 -2.21 -0.87 6.57
CA VAL A 28 -3.46 -0.21 6.18
C VAL A 28 -4.60 -1.16 6.50
N ILE A 29 -5.64 -0.65 7.17
CA ILE A 29 -6.78 -1.44 7.64
C ILE A 29 -8.03 -1.02 6.87
N ASP A 30 -8.73 -2.00 6.30
CA ASP A 30 -10.01 -1.80 5.61
C ASP A 30 -11.16 -2.39 6.44
N HIS A 31 -11.97 -1.52 7.05
CA HIS A 31 -13.14 -1.95 7.81
C HIS A 31 -14.39 -2.15 6.94
N ILE A 32 -14.43 -1.56 5.74
CA ILE A 32 -15.64 -1.51 4.91
C ILE A 32 -15.67 -2.70 3.95
N ASN A 33 -14.63 -2.89 3.14
CA ASN A 33 -14.65 -3.95 2.13
C ASN A 33 -14.37 -5.32 2.74
N TYR A 34 -13.57 -5.38 3.81
CA TYR A 34 -13.39 -6.62 4.56
C TYR A 34 -14.72 -7.19 5.08
N ALA A 35 -15.57 -6.33 5.65
CA ALA A 35 -16.87 -6.73 6.20
C ALA A 35 -17.83 -7.32 5.15
N VAL A 36 -17.60 -7.04 3.86
CA VAL A 36 -18.40 -7.57 2.75
C VAL A 36 -17.91 -8.96 2.31
N THR A 37 -16.67 -9.35 2.63
CA THR A 37 -16.05 -10.57 2.10
C THR A 37 -16.19 -11.82 2.99
N ASP A 38 -16.71 -11.69 4.22
CA ASP A 38 -16.93 -12.77 5.22
C ASP A 38 -15.69 -13.68 5.43
N VAL A 39 -14.50 -13.11 5.22
CA VAL A 39 -13.21 -13.78 5.41
C VAL A 39 -12.78 -13.56 6.86
N ASP A 40 -12.37 -14.61 7.57
CA ASP A 40 -11.76 -14.50 8.91
C ASP A 40 -10.33 -13.91 8.83
N GLY A 41 -9.94 -13.01 9.75
CA GLY A 41 -8.64 -12.32 9.72
C GLY A 41 -8.58 -10.93 10.39
N ASP A 42 -7.46 -10.21 10.19
CA ASP A 42 -7.11 -8.96 10.90
C ASP A 42 -7.48 -7.67 10.13
N HIS A 43 -8.43 -7.71 9.19
CA HIS A 43 -8.85 -6.53 8.38
C HIS A 43 -7.71 -5.87 7.55
N THR A 44 -6.60 -6.58 7.31
CA THR A 44 -5.43 -6.05 6.59
C THR A 44 -5.45 -6.31 5.08
N PHE A 45 -6.43 -7.07 4.58
CA PHE A 45 -6.61 -7.30 3.14
C PHE A 45 -7.48 -6.19 2.55
N ILE A 46 -6.97 -5.50 1.53
CA ILE A 46 -7.57 -4.27 0.99
C ILE A 46 -7.92 -4.51 -0.47
N ALA A 47 -9.17 -4.23 -0.83
CA ALA A 47 -9.62 -4.13 -2.21
C ALA A 47 -9.87 -2.66 -2.54
N GLY A 48 -9.09 -2.08 -3.45
CA GLY A 48 -9.22 -0.68 -3.86
C GLY A 48 -9.42 -0.55 -5.37
N ASP A 49 -10.28 0.39 -5.77
CA ASP A 49 -10.69 0.66 -7.15
C ASP A 49 -10.52 2.13 -7.58
N ASP A 50 -10.20 3.04 -6.65
CA ASP A 50 -9.93 4.45 -6.95
C ASP A 50 -8.54 4.66 -7.56
N LEU A 51 -8.41 4.28 -8.82
CA LEU A 51 -7.16 4.31 -9.57
C LEU A 51 -6.92 5.69 -10.20
N ILE A 52 -5.64 6.07 -10.33
CA ILE A 52 -5.24 7.28 -11.05
C ILE A 52 -5.71 7.24 -12.51
N GLN A 53 -6.41 8.28 -12.97
CA GLN A 53 -6.99 8.30 -14.31
C GLN A 53 -5.93 8.63 -15.39
N SER A 54 -5.08 7.66 -15.75
CA SER A 54 -4.00 7.83 -16.74
C SER A 54 -3.83 6.61 -17.63
N ASP A 55 -4.03 6.78 -18.94
CA ASP A 55 -3.78 5.73 -19.95
C ASP A 55 -2.32 5.32 -20.06
N VAL A 56 -1.41 6.26 -19.79
CA VAL A 56 0.03 6.01 -19.92
C VAL A 56 0.54 5.17 -18.74
N ILE A 57 0.02 5.42 -17.54
CA ILE A 57 0.47 4.75 -16.31
C ILE A 57 -0.25 3.41 -16.13
N LEU A 58 -1.57 3.36 -16.33
CA LEU A 58 -2.36 2.14 -16.10
C LEU A 58 -2.59 1.31 -17.38
N GLY A 59 -2.30 1.86 -18.55
CA GLY A 59 -2.75 1.26 -19.81
C GLY A 59 -4.27 1.32 -19.99
N LEU A 60 -4.73 1.10 -21.22
CA LEU A 60 -6.15 1.18 -21.57
C LEU A 60 -7.01 0.08 -20.91
N GLY A 61 -6.41 -1.06 -20.53
CA GLY A 61 -7.11 -2.23 -20.03
C GLY A 61 -7.59 -2.14 -18.58
N LEU A 62 -6.92 -1.34 -17.74
CA LEU A 62 -7.21 -1.25 -16.30
C LEU A 62 -8.22 -0.16 -15.95
N LYS A 63 -8.69 0.64 -16.93
CA LYS A 63 -9.69 1.71 -16.72
C LYS A 63 -11.13 1.23 -16.49
N ARG A 64 -11.37 -0.08 -16.42
CA ARG A 64 -12.73 -0.67 -16.43
C ARG A 64 -12.99 -1.68 -15.32
N LEU A 65 -12.09 -1.81 -14.34
CA LEU A 65 -12.38 -2.56 -13.13
C LEU A 65 -13.30 -1.74 -12.23
#